data_AF-C3TS41-F1
#
_entry.id   AF-C3TS41-F1
#
_cell.length_a   1.000
_cell.length_b   1.000
_cell.length_c   1.000
_cell.angle_alpha   90.00
_cell.angle_beta   90.00
_cell.angle_gamma   90.00
#
_symmetry.space_group_name_H-M   'P 1'
#
loop_
_entity.id
_entity.type
_entity.pdbx_description
1 polymer ?
#
loop_
_entity_poly.entity_id
_entity_poly.type
_entity_poly.pdbx_seq_one_letter_code
_entity_poly.pdbx_strand_id
1 'polypeptide(L)'
;MVRSEQALALLATAFLLFIMPPGSQQGPHEKRLLNNLLGPYNVLERPVANESEPLEVKFGLTLQQIIDVDEKNQILTTNAWLNLEWNDYNLKWNESEYGGVKDLRITPNKLWKPDVLMYNSSTWCSIPNRVVIYQTSLQTENGT
;
A
#
# COMPACT_ATOMS: atom_id res chain seq x y z
N MET A 1 -0.38 -11.27 61.75
CA MET A 1 0.33 -11.84 60.60
C MET A 1 -0.53 -11.86 59.33
N VAL A 2 -1.76 -12.38 59.36
CA VAL A 2 -2.63 -12.49 58.17
C VAL A 2 -3.03 -11.14 57.54
N ARG A 3 -3.24 -10.07 58.34
CA ARG A 3 -3.65 -8.74 57.81
C ARG A 3 -2.57 -8.00 57.02
N SER A 4 -1.28 -8.24 57.28
CA SER A 4 -0.18 -7.56 56.59
C SER A 4 0.09 -8.14 55.20
N GLU A 5 -0.08 -9.44 55.03
CA GLU A 5 0.10 -10.10 53.72
C GLU A 5 -1.00 -9.71 52.73
N GLN A 6 -2.24 -9.53 53.20
CA GLN A 6 -3.35 -9.04 52.39
C GLN A 6 -3.10 -7.62 51.86
N ALA A 7 -2.49 -6.75 52.68
CA ALA A 7 -2.14 -5.39 52.27
C ALA A 7 -1.03 -5.38 51.20
N LEU A 8 -0.03 -6.25 51.34
CA LEU A 8 1.02 -6.43 50.34
C LEU A 8 0.48 -6.99 49.02
N ALA A 9 -0.46 -7.93 49.07
CA ALA A 9 -1.11 -8.47 47.86
C ALA A 9 -1.94 -7.41 47.11
N LEU A 10 -2.65 -6.54 47.85
CA LEU A 10 -3.40 -5.43 47.25
C LEU A 10 -2.48 -4.37 46.62
N LEU A 11 -1.34 -4.07 47.26
CA LEU A 11 -0.35 -3.15 46.70
C LEU A 11 0.33 -3.75 45.46
N ALA A 12 0.66 -5.04 45.47
CA ALA A 12 1.26 -5.72 44.33
C ALA A 12 0.30 -5.79 43.12
N THR A 13 -0.99 -6.02 43.35
CA THR A 13 -2.00 -6.03 42.28
C THR A 13 -2.26 -4.63 41.72
N ALA A 14 -2.31 -3.60 42.57
CA ALA A 14 -2.39 -2.21 42.13
C ALA A 14 -1.17 -1.80 41.30
N PHE A 15 0.03 -2.25 41.69
CA PHE A 15 1.26 -2.01 40.95
C PHE A 15 1.27 -2.72 39.59
N LEU A 16 0.80 -3.97 39.52
CA LEU A 16 0.65 -4.70 38.25
C LEU A 16 -0.35 -4.03 37.29
N LEU A 17 -1.45 -3.45 37.81
CA LEU A 17 -2.40 -2.69 36.99
C LEU A 17 -1.81 -1.37 36.50
N PHE A 18 -0.91 -0.74 37.28
CA PHE A 18 -0.24 0.50 36.90
C PHE A 18 0.90 0.29 35.88
N ILE A 19 1.50 -0.91 35.85
CA ILE A 19 2.54 -1.28 34.87
C ILE A 19 1.95 -1.73 33.54
N MET A 20 0.63 -1.97 33.44
CA MET A 20 0.04 -2.28 32.14
C MET A 20 0.35 -1.13 31.17
N PRO A 21 1.09 -1.39 30.09
CA PRO A 21 1.36 -0.35 29.11
C PRO A 21 0.01 0.15 28.58
N PRO A 22 -0.14 1.48 28.38
CA PRO A 22 -1.33 2.00 27.73
C PRO A 22 -1.53 1.22 26.43
N GLY A 23 -2.74 0.67 26.26
CA GLY A 23 -3.06 -0.19 25.12
C GLY A 23 -2.56 0.44 23.82
N SER A 24 -1.93 -0.38 22.98
CA SER A 24 -1.37 0.08 21.70
C SER A 24 -2.44 0.85 20.91
N GLN A 25 -2.20 2.15 20.70
CA GLN A 25 -2.94 2.91 19.71
C GLN A 25 -2.45 2.46 18.33
N GLN A 26 -2.94 1.32 17.85
CA GLN A 26 -2.80 0.92 16.44
C GLN A 26 -3.09 2.16 15.58
N GLY A 27 -2.08 2.62 14.81
CA GLY A 27 -2.02 3.92 14.14
C GLY A 27 -3.39 4.55 13.82
N PRO A 28 -3.96 5.36 14.73
CA PRO A 28 -5.37 5.77 14.62
C PRO A 28 -5.60 6.68 13.41
N HIS A 29 -4.59 7.47 13.05
CA HIS A 29 -4.61 8.34 11.88
C HIS A 29 -4.58 7.54 10.58
N GLU A 30 -3.72 6.54 10.46
CA GLU A 30 -3.61 5.68 9.27
C GLU A 30 -4.89 4.87 9.06
N LYS A 31 -5.44 4.29 10.14
CA LYS A 31 -6.72 3.56 10.10
C LYS A 31 -7.87 4.46 9.68
N ARG A 32 -7.96 5.67 10.24
CA ARG A 32 -9.00 6.65 9.90
C ARG A 32 -8.87 7.09 8.44
N LEU A 33 -7.65 7.38 7.99
CA LEU A 33 -7.38 7.73 6.60
C LEU A 33 -7.81 6.62 5.64
N LEU A 34 -7.40 5.38 5.91
CA LEU A 34 -7.73 4.23 5.08
C LEU A 34 -9.24 4.01 4.97
N ASN A 35 -9.97 4.14 6.08
CA ASN A 35 -11.43 4.02 6.08
C ASN A 35 -12.10 5.15 5.28
N ASN A 36 -11.59 6.38 5.37
CA ASN A 36 -12.12 7.52 4.64
C ASN A 36 -11.87 7.41 3.13
N LEU A 37 -10.67 6.98 2.72
CA LEU A 37 -10.33 6.82 1.31
C LEU A 37 -11.04 5.63 0.66
N LEU A 38 -11.07 4.47 1.33
CA LEU A 38 -11.60 3.23 0.73
C LEU A 38 -13.11 3.05 0.92
N GLY A 39 -13.78 3.83 1.77
CA GLY A 39 -15.22 3.75 1.98
C GLY A 39 -16.04 3.97 0.69
N PRO A 40 -15.86 5.10 -0.02
CA PRO A 40 -16.59 5.39 -1.26
C PRO A 40 -15.87 4.92 -2.53
N TYR A 41 -14.66 4.35 -2.42
CA TYR A 41 -13.82 4.05 -3.58
C TYR A 41 -14.36 2.86 -4.39
N ASN A 42 -14.56 3.06 -5.68
CA ASN A 42 -14.96 2.02 -6.62
C ASN A 42 -13.75 1.49 -7.41
N VAL A 43 -13.39 0.23 -7.19
CA VAL A 43 -12.25 -0.44 -7.84
C VAL A 43 -12.42 -0.59 -9.35
N LEU A 44 -13.66 -0.59 -9.84
CA LEU A 44 -13.96 -0.77 -11.27
C LEU A 44 -13.89 0.56 -12.05
N GLU A 45 -13.88 1.69 -11.34
CA GLU A 45 -13.89 3.01 -11.96
C GLU A 45 -12.46 3.47 -12.25
N ARG A 46 -12.24 4.00 -13.46
CA ARG A 46 -10.94 4.57 -13.84
C ARG A 46 -10.72 5.87 -13.05
N PRO A 47 -9.61 6.03 -12.30
CA PRO A 47 -9.44 7.13 -11.37
C PRO A 47 -8.97 8.43 -12.05
N VAL A 48 -9.84 9.05 -12.85
CA VAL A 48 -9.60 10.33 -13.51
C VAL A 48 -10.60 11.40 -13.04
N ALA A 49 -10.17 12.66 -13.02
CA ALA A 49 -11.05 13.78 -12.70
C ALA A 49 -12.06 14.07 -13.82
N ASN A 50 -11.59 13.92 -15.07
CA ASN A 50 -12.37 14.14 -16.27
C ASN A 50 -12.29 12.88 -17.14
N GLU A 51 -13.44 12.33 -17.51
CA GLU A 51 -13.51 11.13 -18.36
C GLU A 51 -12.83 11.31 -19.72
N SER A 52 -12.75 12.55 -20.21
CA SER A 52 -12.11 12.87 -21.50
C SER A 52 -10.57 12.81 -21.43
N GLU A 53 -9.98 12.86 -20.24
CA GLU A 53 -8.53 12.86 -20.07
C GLU A 53 -7.99 11.43 -19.95
N PRO A 54 -6.79 11.14 -20.50
CA PRO A 54 -6.13 9.86 -20.31
C PRO A 54 -5.57 9.73 -18.89
N LEU A 55 -5.47 8.50 -18.39
CA LEU A 55 -4.67 8.21 -17.21
C LEU A 55 -3.25 7.81 -17.65
N GLU A 56 -2.25 8.54 -17.19
CA GLU A 56 -0.85 8.20 -17.47
C GLU A 56 -0.38 7.08 -16.53
N VAL A 57 0.11 5.98 -17.11
CA VAL A 57 0.71 4.87 -16.38
C VAL A 57 2.17 4.77 -16.78
N LYS A 58 3.07 5.01 -15.83
CA LYS A 58 4.50 4.80 -16.03
C LYS A 58 4.81 3.32 -15.88
N PHE A 59 5.47 2.79 -16.90
CA PHE A 59 5.86 1.39 -16.98
C PHE A 59 7.37 1.25 -16.83
N GLY A 60 7.80 0.36 -15.95
CA GLY A 60 9.20 -0.02 -15.79
C GLY A 60 9.35 -1.54 -15.74
N LEU A 61 10.41 -2.04 -16.37
CA LEU A 61 10.76 -3.46 -16.34
C LEU A 61 12.21 -3.61 -15.91
N THR A 62 12.44 -4.38 -14.85
CA THR A 62 13.79 -4.70 -14.38
C THR A 62 14.02 -6.19 -14.53
N LEU A 63 14.89 -6.58 -15.45
CA LEU A 63 15.33 -7.97 -15.60
C LEU A 63 16.09 -8.41 -14.35
N GLN A 64 15.67 -9.51 -13.71
CA GLN A 64 16.38 -10.08 -12.57
C GLN A 64 17.38 -11.13 -13.03
N GLN A 65 16.92 -12.06 -13.87
CA GLN A 65 17.71 -13.20 -14.34
C GLN A 65 17.10 -13.79 -15.60
N ILE A 66 17.97 -14.33 -16.45
CA ILE A 66 17.60 -15.25 -17.52
C ILE A 66 17.67 -16.65 -16.92
N ILE A 67 16.53 -17.36 -16.94
CA ILE A 67 16.40 -18.70 -16.38
C ILE A 67 16.87 -19.73 -17.41
N ASP A 68 16.38 -19.60 -18.65
CA ASP A 68 16.69 -20.54 -19.72
C ASP A 68 16.48 -19.92 -21.11
N VAL A 69 17.19 -20.45 -22.10
CA VAL A 69 17.09 -20.10 -23.52
C VAL A 69 16.94 -21.38 -24.33
N ASP A 70 15.73 -21.63 -24.83
CA ASP A 70 15.46 -22.73 -25.74
C ASP A 70 15.56 -22.24 -27.19
N GLU A 71 16.74 -22.39 -27.78
CA GLU A 71 17.02 -21.94 -29.15
C GLU A 71 16.20 -22.72 -30.20
N LYS A 72 15.89 -23.99 -29.93
CA LYS A 72 15.14 -24.85 -30.86
C LYS A 72 13.67 -24.41 -30.94
N ASN A 73 13.08 -24.08 -29.80
CA ASN A 73 11.69 -23.63 -29.70
C ASN A 73 11.54 -22.10 -29.71
N GLN A 74 12.65 -21.35 -29.76
CA GLN A 74 12.71 -19.89 -29.72
C GLN A 74 12.03 -19.28 -28.47
N ILE A 75 12.24 -19.91 -27.31
CA ILE A 75 11.64 -19.48 -26.04
C ILE A 75 12.73 -18.93 -25.12
N LEU A 76 12.50 -17.73 -24.60
CA LEU A 76 13.30 -17.12 -23.55
C LEU A 76 12.51 -17.11 -22.24
N THR A 77 13.03 -17.77 -21.21
CA THR A 77 12.44 -17.79 -19.87
C THR A 77 13.20 -16.85 -18.96
N THR A 78 12.54 -15.81 -18.44
CA THR A 78 13.17 -14.81 -17.55
C THR A 78 12.35 -14.54 -16.31
N ASN A 79 13.03 -14.15 -15.23
CA ASN A 79 12.38 -13.50 -14.09
C ASN A 79 12.63 -11.99 -14.17
N ALA A 80 11.57 -11.19 -14.10
CA ALA A 80 11.64 -9.74 -14.17
C ALA A 80 10.69 -9.11 -13.14
N TRP A 81 11.07 -7.96 -12.61
CA TRP A 81 10.17 -7.09 -11.85
C TRP A 81 9.42 -6.17 -12.80
N LEU A 82 8.10 -6.20 -12.72
CA LEU A 82 7.23 -5.23 -13.36
C LEU A 82 6.90 -4.12 -12.37
N ASN A 83 7.20 -2.87 -12.74
CA ASN A 83 6.90 -1.68 -11.98
C ASN A 83 5.84 -0.87 -12.73
N LEU A 84 4.72 -0.60 -12.08
CA LEU A 84 3.64 0.24 -12.60
C LEU A 84 3.39 1.37 -11.60
N GLU A 85 3.37 2.60 -12.09
CA GLU A 85 3.12 3.79 -11.28
C GLU A 85 2.07 4.64 -12.00
N TRP A 86 1.02 5.04 -11.28
CA TRP A 86 -0.03 5.92 -11.77
C TRP A 86 -0.50 6.83 -10.63
N ASN A 87 -1.14 7.95 -10.98
CA ASN A 87 -1.70 8.88 -10.02
C ASN A 87 -3.23 8.73 -9.97
N ASP A 88 -3.76 8.33 -8.81
CA ASP A 88 -5.20 8.17 -8.61
C ASP A 88 -5.82 9.47 -8.10
N TYR A 89 -6.79 10.02 -8.84
CA TYR A 89 -7.44 11.28 -8.46
C TYR A 89 -8.22 11.19 -7.14
N ASN A 90 -8.80 10.03 -6.84
CA ASN A 90 -9.67 9.81 -5.69
C ASN A 90 -8.90 9.55 -4.39
N LEU A 91 -7.63 9.15 -4.47
CA LEU A 91 -6.80 8.80 -3.31
C LEU A 91 -5.90 9.97 -2.88
N LYS A 92 -6.53 11.09 -2.54
CA LYS A 92 -5.84 12.30 -2.09
C LYS A 92 -6.27 12.67 -0.68
N TRP A 93 -5.32 13.09 0.13
CA TRP A 93 -5.59 13.60 1.47
C TRP A 93 -4.60 14.69 1.86
N ASN A 94 -4.96 15.45 2.90
CA ASN A 94 -4.11 16.45 3.51
C ASN A 94 -3.34 15.81 4.68
N GLU A 95 -2.02 15.72 4.57
CA GLU A 95 -1.15 15.11 5.59
C GLU A 95 -1.36 15.71 6.99
N SER A 96 -1.61 17.02 7.07
CA SER A 96 -1.81 17.74 8.34
C SER A 96 -3.04 17.27 9.13
N GLU A 97 -4.08 16.80 8.44
CA GLU A 97 -5.31 16.30 9.07
C GLU A 97 -5.14 14.89 9.65
N TYR A 98 -4.18 14.11 9.13
CA TYR A 98 -3.96 12.72 9.48
C TYR A 98 -2.60 12.50 10.14
N GLY A 99 -2.14 13.46 10.96
CA GLY A 99 -0.95 13.28 11.78
C GLY A 99 0.35 13.13 10.99
N GLY A 100 0.42 13.69 9.78
CA GLY A 100 1.61 13.66 8.92
C GLY A 100 1.81 12.36 8.15
N VAL A 101 0.78 11.52 8.00
CA VAL A 101 0.85 10.30 7.19
C VAL A 101 1.05 10.67 5.72
N LYS A 102 2.19 10.26 5.14
CA LYS A 102 2.57 10.53 3.74
C LYS A 102 2.37 9.34 2.81
N ASP A 103 2.57 8.13 3.34
CA ASP A 103 2.53 6.90 2.57
C ASP A 103 1.57 5.91 3.22
N LEU A 104 0.80 5.21 2.40
CA LEU A 104 -0.14 4.19 2.83
C LEU A 104 0.06 2.90 2.02
N ARG A 105 0.12 1.76 2.70
CA ARG A 105 0.26 0.45 2.05
C ARG A 105 -1.08 -0.25 2.00
N ILE A 106 -1.62 -0.42 0.79
CA ILE A 106 -2.91 -1.06 0.54
C ILE A 106 -2.69 -2.29 -0.34
N THR A 107 -3.46 -3.35 -0.08
CA THR A 107 -3.45 -4.54 -0.92
C THR A 107 -3.98 -4.21 -2.33
N PRO A 108 -3.34 -4.67 -3.41
CA PRO A 108 -3.72 -4.32 -4.79
C PRO A 108 -5.18 -4.64 -5.16
N ASN A 109 -5.80 -5.62 -4.50
CA ASN A 109 -7.17 -6.03 -4.79
C ASN A 109 -8.23 -5.01 -4.33
N LYS A 110 -7.85 -4.00 -3.55
CA LYS A 110 -8.73 -2.95 -3.05
C LYS A 110 -8.65 -1.66 -3.85
N LEU A 111 -7.87 -1.65 -4.92
CA LEU A 111 -7.54 -0.47 -5.71
C LEU A 111 -7.75 -0.77 -7.18
N TRP A 112 -8.15 0.25 -7.93
CA TRP A 112 -8.09 0.18 -9.39
C TRP A 112 -6.63 -0.07 -9.79
N LYS A 113 -6.42 -0.93 -10.77
CA LYS A 113 -5.10 -1.16 -11.37
C LYS A 113 -5.26 -1.32 -12.87
N PRO A 114 -4.28 -0.88 -13.67
CA PRO A 114 -4.31 -1.10 -15.11
C PRO A 114 -4.16 -2.58 -15.43
N ASP A 115 -4.86 -3.04 -16.45
CA ASP A 115 -4.66 -4.37 -17.02
C ASP A 115 -3.44 -4.35 -17.94
N VAL A 116 -2.46 -5.21 -17.65
CA VAL A 116 -1.22 -5.32 -18.42
C VAL A 116 -1.08 -6.76 -18.92
N LEU A 117 -0.87 -6.91 -20.22
CA LEU A 117 -0.70 -8.20 -20.87
C LEU A 117 0.61 -8.23 -21.67
N MET A 118 1.27 -9.39 -21.71
CA MET A 118 2.44 -9.61 -22.53
C MET A 118 2.06 -10.36 -23.82
N TYR A 119 2.06 -9.66 -24.94
CA TYR A 119 1.66 -10.22 -26.25
C TYR A 119 2.53 -11.39 -26.70
N ASN A 120 3.85 -11.31 -26.44
CA ASN A 120 4.80 -12.34 -26.83
C ASN A 120 4.99 -13.41 -25.74
N SER A 121 3.94 -13.69 -24.95
CA SER A 121 3.99 -14.75 -23.95
C SER A 121 3.74 -16.12 -24.61
N SER A 122 4.69 -17.05 -24.42
CA SER A 122 4.61 -18.37 -25.05
C SER A 122 3.64 -19.31 -24.33
N THR A 123 3.41 -19.15 -23.02
CA THR A 123 2.61 -20.14 -22.27
C THR A 123 2.18 -19.65 -20.87
N TRP A 124 3.09 -19.17 -20.03
CA TRP A 124 2.80 -18.79 -18.65
C TRP A 124 3.59 -17.55 -18.23
N CYS A 125 2.90 -16.41 -18.10
CA CYS A 125 3.42 -15.22 -17.43
C CYS A 125 2.67 -15.04 -16.11
N SER A 126 3.36 -15.24 -14.99
CA SER A 126 2.82 -14.96 -13.64
C SER A 126 3.25 -13.56 -13.23
N ILE A 127 2.37 -12.56 -13.37
CA ILE A 127 2.63 -11.19 -12.89
C ILE A 127 2.25 -11.10 -11.41
N PRO A 128 3.20 -10.92 -10.47
CA PRO A 128 2.86 -10.80 -9.05
C PRO A 128 2.14 -9.47 -8.77
N ASN A 129 1.06 -9.53 -7.99
CA ASN A 129 0.32 -8.35 -7.54
C ASN A 129 1.09 -7.62 -6.42
N ARG A 130 2.00 -6.70 -6.78
CA ARG A 130 2.54 -5.72 -5.82
C ARG A 130 2.38 -4.31 -6.38
N VAL A 131 1.42 -3.57 -5.82
CA VAL A 131 1.22 -2.15 -6.07
C VAL A 131 1.71 -1.41 -4.83
N VAL A 132 2.67 -0.51 -5.03
CA VAL A 132 3.08 0.45 -4.00
C VAL A 132 2.61 1.81 -4.50
N ILE A 133 1.63 2.41 -3.82
CA ILE A 133 1.22 3.78 -4.11
C ILE A 133 2.24 4.70 -3.44
N TYR A 134 2.92 5.52 -4.24
CA TYR A 134 3.67 6.67 -3.74
C TYR A 134 2.77 7.89 -3.88
N GLN A 135 2.36 8.53 -2.78
CA GLN A 135 1.86 9.89 -2.88
C GLN A 135 3.09 10.79 -2.94
N THR A 136 3.44 11.28 -4.13
CA THR A 136 4.32 12.45 -4.20
C THR A 136 3.47 13.69 -3.93
N SER A 137 3.43 14.13 -2.67
CA SER A 137 3.39 15.57 -2.42
C SER A 137 4.80 16.05 -2.82
N LEU A 138 4.99 16.76 -3.92
CA LEU A 138 4.64 18.15 -4.13
C LEU A 138 4.71 18.46 -5.64
N GLN A 139 3.59 18.74 -6.30
CA GLN A 139 3.61 19.65 -7.45
C GLN A 139 3.44 21.05 -6.86
N THR A 140 4.55 21.67 -6.44
CA THR A 140 4.61 23.11 -6.25
C THR A 140 5.54 23.64 -7.32
N GLU A 141 4.97 24.17 -8.39
CA GLU A 141 5.48 25.40 -9.01
C GLU A 141 4.33 26.08 -9.75
N ASN A 142 3.68 27.00 -9.03
CA ASN A 142 3.20 28.22 -9.66
C ASN A 142 4.45 29.06 -9.99
N GLY A 143 4.62 29.44 -11.27
CA GLY A 143 5.76 30.26 -11.67
C GLY A 143 5.75 30.66 -13.15
N THR A 144 4.99 31.72 -13.45
CA THR A 144 4.84 32.51 -14.71
C THR A 144 3.99 31.95 -15.84
#